data_AF-A0A3D5JWZ9-F1
#
_entry.id   AF-A0A3D5JWZ9-F1
#
_cell.length_a   1.000
_cell.length_b   1.000
_cell.length_c   1.000
_cell.angle_alpha   90.00
_cell.angle_beta   90.00
_cell.angle_gamma   90.00
#
_symmetry.space_group_name_H-M   'P 1'
#
loop_
_entity.id
_entity.type
_entity.pdbx_description
1 polymer ?
#
loop_
_entity_poly.entity_id
_entity_poly.type
_entity_poly.pdbx_seq_one_letter_code
_entity_poly.pdbx_strand_id
1 'polypeptide(L)' 'MAIEIHLPDIGADSADVTEILVNVGDAIEVDSPLISVEGDK' A
#
# COMPACT_ATOMS: atom_id res chain seq x y z
N MET A 1 3.73 -17.13 6.42
CA MET A 1 4.76 -16.29 5.80
C MET A 1 4.16 -14.90 5.73
N ALA A 2 4.75 -13.91 6.40
CA ALA A 2 4.34 -12.52 6.24
C ALA A 2 5.25 -11.91 5.18
N ILE A 3 4.68 -11.23 4.20
CA ILE A 3 5.44 -10.48 3.19
C ILE A 3 5.46 -9.04 3.69
N GLU A 4 6.64 -8.54 4.04
CA GLU A 4 6.81 -7.13 4.40
C GLU A 4 6.84 -6.30 3.11
N ILE A 5 5.85 -5.43 2.95
CA ILE A 5 5.70 -4.57 1.79
C ILE A 5 6.28 -3.22 2.13
N HIS A 6 7.42 -2.90 1.52
CA HIS A 6 8.06 -1.62 1.70
C HIS A 6 7.44 -0.67 0.68
N LEU A 7 6.92 0.46 1.16
CA LEU A 7 6.52 1.54 0.27
C LEU A 7 7.76 2.02 -0.50
N PRO A 8 7.74 2.03 -1.85
CA PRO A 8 8.80 2.66 -2.63
C PRO A 8 8.78 4.17 -2.37
N ASP A 9 9.88 4.86 -2.66
CA ASP A 9 9.97 6.31 -2.52
C ASP A 9 8.89 6.99 -3.37
N ILE A 10 7.86 7.52 -2.70
CA ILE A 10 6.69 8.15 -3.32
C ILE A 10 6.92 9.64 -3.61
N GLY A 11 8.11 10.18 -3.30
CA GLY A 11 8.43 11.60 -3.49
C GLY A 11 7.78 12.54 -2.47
N ALA A 12 7.32 12.02 -1.32
CA ALA A 12 6.81 12.78 -0.18
C ALA A 12 7.47 12.28 1.11
N ASP A 13 7.84 13.20 2.01
CA ASP A 13 8.41 12.89 3.33
C ASP A 13 7.45 12.06 4.21
N SER A 14 6.14 12.15 3.93
CA SER A 14 5.08 11.38 4.58
C SER A 14 3.88 11.21 3.64
N ALA A 15 3.27 10.03 3.68
CA ALA A 15 2.01 9.76 2.99
C ALA A 15 0.97 9.23 3.97
N ASP A 16 -0.28 9.62 3.72
CA ASP A 16 -1.43 9.11 4.43
C ASP A 16 -2.10 8.00 3.62
N VAL A 17 -2.41 6.90 4.31
CA VAL A 17 -3.18 5.79 3.72
C VAL A 17 -4.62 6.26 3.59
N THR A 18 -5.04 6.57 2.37
CA THR A 18 -6.40 7.01 2.08
C THR A 18 -7.36 5.83 2.01
N GLU A 19 -6.89 4.66 1.53
CA GLU A 19 -7.73 3.49 1.38
C GLU A 19 -6.92 2.19 1.46
N ILE A 20 -7.46 1.20 2.19
CA ILE A 20 -6.92 -0.17 2.24
C ILE A 20 -7.82 -1.03 1.37
N LEU A 21 -7.31 -1.49 0.22
CA LEU A 21 -8.06 -2.30 -0.74
C LEU A 21 -8.00 -3.80 -0.42
N VAL A 22 -7.32 -4.17 0.66
CA VAL A 22 -7.06 -5.56 1.06
C VAL A 22 -7.62 -5.88 2.44
N ASN A 23 -8.11 -7.10 2.60
CA ASN A 23 -8.58 -7.60 3.87
C ASN A 23 -7.74 -8.78 4.36
N VAL A 24 -7.83 -9.05 5.66
CA VAL A 24 -7.15 -10.21 6.25
C VAL A 24 -7.77 -11.49 5.68
N GLY A 25 -6.97 -12.24 4.91
CA GLY A 25 -7.41 -13.48 4.25
C GLY A 25 -7.72 -13.32 2.76
N ASP A 26 -7.56 -12.12 2.21
CA ASP A 26 -7.74 -11.87 0.78
C ASP A 26 -6.58 -12.46 -0.06
N ALA A 27 -6.91 -12.97 -1.25
CA ALA A 27 -5.94 -13.60 -2.14
C ALA A 27 -5.37 -12.56 -3.11
N ILE A 28 -4.19 -12.04 -2.81
CA ILE A 28 -3.52 -11.02 -3.63
C ILE A 28 -2.77 -11.69 -4.80
N GLU A 29 -3.03 -11.24 -6.03
CA GLU A 29 -2.28 -11.61 -7.23
C GLU A 29 -1.15 -10.60 -7.54
N VAL A 30 -0.18 -11.01 -8.35
CA VAL A 30 0.85 -10.09 -8.90
C VAL A 30 0.14 -8.98 -9.68
N ASP A 31 0.57 -7.73 -9.49
CA ASP A 31 -0.04 -6.48 -9.98
C ASP A 31 -1.36 -6.04 -9.31
N SER A 32 -1.85 -6.77 -8.30
CA SER A 32 -3.08 -6.35 -7.61
C SER A 32 -2.83 -5.16 -6.67
N PRO A 33 -3.69 -4.11 -6.68
CA PRO A 33 -3.54 -2.95 -5.82
C PRO A 33 -3.79 -3.32 -4.36
N LEU A 34 -2.86 -2.92 -3.49
CA LEU A 34 -2.89 -3.26 -2.06
C LEU A 34 -3.49 -2.12 -1.23
N ILE A 35 -2.92 -0.93 -1.38
CA ILE A 35 -3.28 0.27 -0.62
C ILE A 35 -3.17 1.48 -1.53
N SER A 36 -4.03 2.46 -1.29
CA SER A 36 -3.93 3.79 -1.88
C SER A 36 -3.35 4.74 -0.85
N VAL A 37 -2.34 5.50 -1.26
CA VAL A 37 -1.66 6.49 -0.44
C VAL A 37 -1.66 7.83 -1.15
N GLU A 38 -1.96 8.91 -0.44
CA GLU A 38 -1.85 10.28 -0.94
C GLU A 38 -0.66 10.95 -0.24
N GLY A 39 0.28 11.48 -1.03
CA GLY A 39 1.41 12.23 -0.50
C GLY A 39 0.99 13.65 -0.16
N ASP A 40 1.32 14.11 1.05
CA ASP A 40 1.20 15.52 1.40
C ASP A 40 2.21 16.32 0.58
N LYS A 41 1.73 17.41 -0.02
CA LYS A 41 2.39 18.12 -1.11
C LYS A 41 3.43 19.12 -0.63
#